data_AF-A0A9D1HH10-F1
#
_entry.id   AF-A0A9D1HH10-F1
#
_cell.length_a   1.000
_cell.length_b   1.000
_cell.length_c   1.000
_cell.angle_alpha   90.00
_cell.angle_beta   90.00
_cell.angle_gamma   90.00
#
_symmetry.space_group_name_H-M   'P 1'
#
loop_
_entity.id
_entity.type
_entity.pdbx_description
1 polymer ?
#
loop_
_entity_poly.entity_id
_entity_poly.type
_entity_poly.pdbx_seq_one_letter_code
_entity_poly.pdbx_strand_id
1 'polypeptide(L)'
;MPGYVMHLVESQLILDRMKNRKGTDWEKAFLLGSLLPDTRLKSEKAISHFWNEKYLEDIAKAPDLELFLKKYKSRLDEPLILGYYLHLYLDVCYVKDYWPAKLSFENAAGEPEKKKAAITDVVICDRGKKVPLSEFFTRKYYYGDYTRSNGWFIRHYQIRTPEYVAIRDIHMDEVELEDVKGLLEELTWLCRMAEEHAGSNDPLQVFDISSLDAFLHDTAEKFWKENSRLLEPENIKA
;
A
#
# COMPACT_ATOMS: atom_id res chain seq x y z
N MET A 1 -6.53 -0.98 3.14
CA MET A 1 -5.12 -1.07 2.72
C MET A 1 -4.70 0.29 2.20
N PRO A 2 -3.41 0.67 2.31
CA PRO A 2 -2.85 1.79 1.58
C PRO A 2 -3.30 1.80 0.11
N GLY A 3 -3.45 2.99 -0.47
CA GLY A 3 -3.72 3.13 -1.90
C GLY A 3 -2.44 3.27 -2.71
N TYR A 4 -2.55 3.25 -4.05
CA TYR A 4 -1.41 3.28 -4.99
C TYR A 4 -0.40 4.38 -4.67
N VAL A 5 -0.87 5.57 -4.31
CA VAL A 5 -0.01 6.72 -3.99
C VAL A 5 0.89 6.44 -2.80
N MET A 6 0.40 5.80 -1.73
CA MET A 6 1.21 5.47 -0.56
C MET A 6 2.28 4.41 -0.89
N HIS A 7 1.93 3.39 -1.69
CA HIS A 7 2.92 2.41 -2.17
C HIS A 7 4.02 3.06 -3.01
N LEU A 8 3.67 4.05 -3.83
CA LEU A 8 4.65 4.80 -4.61
C LEU A 8 5.50 5.74 -3.76
N VAL A 9 4.94 6.37 -2.73
CA VAL A 9 5.73 7.16 -1.76
C VAL A 9 6.78 6.27 -1.09
N GLU A 10 6.37 5.12 -0.56
CA GLU A 10 7.32 4.20 0.08
C GLU A 10 8.39 3.70 -0.91
N SER A 11 7.98 3.37 -2.14
CA SER A 11 8.90 2.96 -3.20
C SER A 11 9.92 4.07 -3.52
N GLN A 12 9.50 5.33 -3.55
CA GLN A 12 10.40 6.46 -3.75
C GLN A 12 11.36 6.66 -2.57
N LEU A 13 10.90 6.49 -1.33
CA LEU A 13 11.75 6.54 -0.14
C LEU A 13 12.86 5.47 -0.18
N ILE A 14 12.57 4.29 -0.73
CA ILE A 14 13.57 3.24 -0.97
C ILE A 14 14.50 3.65 -2.12
N LEU A 15 13.96 4.09 -3.26
CA LEU A 15 14.75 4.51 -4.43
C LEU A 15 15.71 5.67 -4.12
N ASP A 16 15.31 6.61 -3.28
CA ASP A 16 16.14 7.74 -2.82
C ASP A 16 17.41 7.27 -2.10
N ARG A 17 17.37 6.09 -1.47
CA ARG A 17 18.53 5.46 -0.83
C ARG A 17 19.35 4.63 -1.80
N MET A 18 18.73 4.09 -2.84
CA MET A 18 19.40 3.33 -3.90
C MET A 18 20.10 4.26 -4.89
N LYS A 19 21.34 4.64 -4.58
CA LYS A 19 22.18 5.41 -5.48
C LYS A 19 22.25 4.72 -6.87
N ASN A 20 22.04 5.49 -7.94
CA ASN A 20 22.15 5.09 -9.35
C ASN A 20 21.00 4.22 -9.95
N ARG A 21 19.85 4.07 -9.29
CA ARG A 21 18.69 3.37 -9.89
C ARG A 21 17.66 4.29 -10.53
N LYS A 22 17.63 5.57 -10.15
CA LYS A 22 16.74 6.57 -10.75
C LYS A 22 17.01 6.75 -12.25
N GLY A 23 15.95 6.86 -13.04
CA GLY A 23 15.94 6.96 -14.50
C GLY A 23 16.19 5.66 -15.25
N THR A 24 16.23 4.50 -14.58
CA THR A 24 16.60 3.21 -15.20
C THR A 24 15.39 2.30 -15.40
N ASP A 25 15.52 1.28 -16.26
CA ASP A 25 14.50 0.24 -16.40
C ASP A 25 14.30 -0.56 -15.11
N TRP A 26 15.33 -0.62 -14.25
CA TRP A 26 15.24 -1.21 -12.92
C TRP A 26 14.22 -0.44 -12.05
N GLU A 27 14.29 0.89 -12.02
CA GLU A 27 13.32 1.72 -11.29
C GLU A 27 11.90 1.49 -11.83
N LYS A 28 11.74 1.51 -13.16
CA LYS A 28 10.42 1.32 -13.78
C LYS A 28 9.81 -0.02 -13.40
N ALA A 29 10.59 -1.10 -13.49
CA ALA A 29 10.16 -2.43 -13.10
C ALA A 29 9.82 -2.52 -11.61
N PHE A 30 10.64 -1.89 -10.74
CA PHE A 30 10.41 -1.86 -9.31
C PHE A 30 9.11 -1.12 -8.93
N LEU A 31 8.91 0.07 -9.52
CA LEU A 31 7.69 0.85 -9.31
C LEU A 31 6.44 0.12 -9.81
N LEU A 32 6.49 -0.51 -11.00
CA LEU A 32 5.39 -1.34 -11.49
C LEU A 32 5.12 -2.51 -10.54
N GLY A 33 6.17 -3.18 -10.07
CA GLY A 33 6.09 -4.27 -9.10
C GLY A 33 5.33 -3.88 -7.83
N SER A 34 5.56 -2.66 -7.33
CA SER A 34 4.88 -2.10 -6.15
C SER A 34 3.37 -1.84 -6.34
N LEU A 35 2.89 -1.87 -7.59
CA LEU A 35 1.49 -1.64 -7.96
C LEU A 35 0.79 -2.93 -8.39
N LEU A 36 1.55 -3.94 -8.83
CA LEU A 36 1.00 -5.20 -9.35
C LEU A 36 -0.04 -5.87 -8.44
N PRO A 37 0.13 -5.93 -7.10
CA PRO A 37 -0.82 -6.65 -6.26
C PRO A 37 -2.23 -6.07 -6.32
N ASP A 38 -2.34 -4.78 -6.62
CA ASP A 38 -3.59 -4.03 -6.69
C ASP A 38 -4.31 -4.13 -8.04
N THR A 39 -3.77 -4.88 -9.00
CA THR A 39 -4.46 -5.21 -10.26
C THR A 39 -5.71 -6.08 -10.04
N ARG A 40 -5.71 -6.90 -8.98
CA ARG A 40 -6.87 -7.71 -8.58
C ARG A 40 -7.80 -6.90 -7.69
N LEU A 41 -9.12 -7.02 -7.91
CA LEU A 41 -10.13 -6.30 -7.14
C LEU A 41 -10.88 -7.20 -6.15
N LYS A 42 -11.43 -6.59 -5.10
CA LYS A 42 -12.36 -7.21 -4.14
C LYS A 42 -11.83 -8.55 -3.56
N SER A 43 -12.54 -9.65 -3.78
CA SER A 43 -12.20 -10.97 -3.25
C SER A 43 -10.95 -11.57 -3.89
N GLU A 44 -10.62 -11.16 -5.11
CA GLU A 44 -9.43 -11.65 -5.81
C GLU A 44 -8.13 -11.07 -5.23
N LYS A 45 -8.22 -10.00 -4.43
CA LYS A 45 -7.10 -9.52 -3.61
C LYS A 45 -6.56 -10.60 -2.68
N ALA A 46 -7.37 -11.59 -2.29
CA ALA A 46 -6.88 -12.71 -1.50
C ALA A 46 -5.73 -13.46 -2.18
N ILE A 47 -5.74 -13.53 -3.52
CA ILE A 47 -4.72 -14.19 -4.32
C ILE A 47 -3.47 -13.32 -4.39
N SER A 48 -3.61 -12.07 -4.85
CA SER A 48 -2.47 -11.17 -5.04
C SER A 48 -1.85 -10.69 -3.73
N HIS A 49 -2.61 -10.61 -2.65
CA HIS A 49 -2.09 -10.20 -1.34
C HIS A 49 -1.72 -11.39 -0.46
N PHE A 50 -1.74 -12.62 -0.98
CA PHE A 50 -1.40 -13.83 -0.23
C PHE A 50 -2.14 -13.90 1.11
N TRP A 51 -3.44 -13.61 1.10
CA TRP A 51 -4.23 -13.64 2.33
C TRP A 51 -4.40 -15.08 2.81
N ASN A 52 -4.13 -15.29 4.09
CA ASN A 52 -4.30 -16.59 4.70
C ASN A 52 -5.80 -16.90 4.89
N GLU A 53 -6.23 -18.08 4.43
CA GLU A 53 -7.63 -18.52 4.46
C GLU A 53 -8.26 -18.42 5.87
N LYS A 54 -7.45 -18.62 6.91
CA LYS A 54 -7.88 -18.53 8.31
C LYS A 54 -8.46 -17.17 8.70
N TYR A 55 -8.06 -16.08 8.02
CA TYR A 55 -8.42 -14.71 8.38
C TYR A 55 -9.36 -14.04 7.36
N LEU A 56 -9.98 -14.80 6.45
CA LEU A 56 -10.85 -14.22 5.40
C LEU A 56 -12.12 -13.53 5.94
N GLU A 57 -12.56 -13.90 7.15
CA GLU A 57 -13.70 -13.27 7.81
C GLU A 57 -13.33 -12.02 8.63
N ASP A 58 -12.04 -11.79 8.84
CA ASP A 58 -11.57 -10.68 9.67
C ASP A 58 -11.71 -9.36 8.89
N ILE A 59 -11.96 -8.26 9.58
CA ILE A 59 -12.06 -6.93 8.96
C ILE A 59 -10.73 -6.48 8.37
N ALA A 60 -9.65 -6.78 9.08
CA ALA A 60 -8.28 -6.43 8.73
C ALA A 60 -7.56 -7.67 8.20
N LYS A 61 -7.10 -7.63 6.96
CA LYS A 61 -6.44 -8.75 6.29
C LYS A 61 -5.04 -8.36 5.88
N ALA A 62 -4.06 -8.76 6.69
CA ALA A 62 -2.65 -8.57 6.36
C ALA A 62 -2.22 -9.65 5.35
N PRO A 63 -1.33 -9.32 4.41
CA PRO A 63 -0.61 -10.32 3.64
C PRO A 63 0.13 -11.35 4.51
N ASP A 64 0.25 -12.57 3.99
CA ASP A 64 1.13 -13.60 4.55
C ASP A 64 2.44 -13.63 3.74
N LEU A 65 3.46 -12.93 4.27
CA LEU A 65 4.76 -12.83 3.60
C LEU A 65 5.46 -14.19 3.47
N GLU A 66 5.18 -15.16 4.33
CA GLU A 66 5.79 -16.49 4.22
C GLU A 66 5.28 -17.23 2.98
N LEU A 67 3.99 -17.08 2.66
CA LEU A 67 3.41 -17.65 1.44
C LEU A 67 4.03 -17.02 0.18
N PHE A 68 4.23 -15.70 0.17
CA PHE A 68 4.92 -15.01 -0.92
C PHE A 68 6.37 -15.48 -1.05
N LEU A 69 7.13 -15.46 0.04
CA LEU A 69 8.54 -15.83 0.06
C LEU A 69 8.76 -17.30 -0.32
N LYS A 70 7.83 -18.20 0.00
CA LYS A 70 7.90 -19.60 -0.45
C LYS A 70 7.95 -19.73 -1.98
N LYS A 71 7.30 -18.80 -2.71
CA LYS A 71 7.30 -18.78 -4.19
C LYS A 71 8.44 -17.95 -4.77
N TYR A 72 8.73 -16.79 -4.18
CA TYR A 72 9.54 -15.76 -4.83
C TYR A 72 10.86 -15.44 -4.16
N LYS A 73 11.23 -16.08 -3.04
CA LYS A 73 12.47 -15.77 -2.31
C LYS A 73 13.73 -15.81 -3.18
N SER A 74 13.82 -16.74 -4.12
CA SER A 74 14.98 -16.86 -5.02
C SER A 74 15.01 -15.83 -6.15
N ARG A 75 13.96 -15.01 -6.28
CA ARG A 75 13.76 -14.00 -7.33
C ARG A 75 13.69 -12.58 -6.76
N LEU A 76 13.97 -12.40 -5.47
CA LEU A 76 13.91 -11.09 -4.81
C LEU A 76 14.96 -10.09 -5.33
N ASP A 77 15.94 -10.54 -6.10
CA ASP A 77 16.88 -9.68 -6.83
C ASP A 77 16.26 -9.08 -8.11
N GLU A 78 15.14 -9.63 -8.59
CA GLU A 78 14.38 -9.04 -9.70
C GLU A 78 13.61 -7.80 -9.21
N PRO A 79 13.78 -6.62 -9.85
CA PRO A 79 13.16 -5.37 -9.39
C PRO A 79 11.64 -5.47 -9.25
N LEU A 80 10.99 -6.13 -10.20
CA LEU A 80 9.54 -6.33 -10.20
C LEU A 80 9.06 -7.10 -8.96
N ILE A 81 9.74 -8.20 -8.63
CA ILE A 81 9.41 -9.06 -7.49
C ILE A 81 9.73 -8.34 -6.18
N LEU A 82 10.82 -7.58 -6.13
CA LEU A 82 11.19 -6.77 -4.97
C LEU A 82 10.16 -5.67 -4.71
N GLY A 83 9.66 -5.01 -5.76
CA GLY A 83 8.58 -4.02 -5.66
C GLY A 83 7.29 -4.64 -5.12
N TYR A 84 6.92 -5.83 -5.60
CA TYR A 84 5.78 -6.59 -5.07
C TYR A 84 5.98 -6.89 -3.58
N TYR A 85 7.16 -7.37 -3.22
CA TYR A 85 7.47 -7.68 -1.82
C TYR A 85 7.36 -6.44 -0.93
N LEU A 86 7.86 -5.28 -1.37
CA LEU A 86 7.71 -4.01 -0.68
C LEU A 86 6.23 -3.65 -0.47
N HIS A 87 5.39 -3.79 -1.50
CA HIS A 87 3.94 -3.55 -1.39
C HIS A 87 3.32 -4.40 -0.27
N LEU A 88 3.57 -5.72 -0.27
CA LEU A 88 3.01 -6.60 0.75
C LEU A 88 3.56 -6.28 2.13
N TYR A 89 4.82 -5.87 2.23
CA TYR A 89 5.44 -5.48 3.48
C TYR A 89 4.73 -4.28 4.11
N LEU A 90 4.49 -3.22 3.32
CA LEU A 90 3.74 -2.05 3.77
C LEU A 90 2.35 -2.42 4.23
N ASP A 91 1.66 -3.27 3.47
CA ASP A 91 0.33 -3.75 3.80
C ASP A 91 0.28 -4.51 5.13
N VAL A 92 1.30 -5.32 5.42
CA VAL A 92 1.45 -6.00 6.71
C VAL A 92 1.62 -5.00 7.83
N CYS A 93 2.56 -4.06 7.71
CA CYS A 93 2.81 -3.03 8.73
C CYS A 93 1.57 -2.13 8.92
N TYR A 94 0.86 -1.82 7.84
CA TYR A 94 -0.34 -0.99 7.91
C TYR A 94 -1.46 -1.69 8.69
N VAL A 95 -1.67 -2.99 8.46
CA VAL A 95 -2.72 -3.76 9.15
C VAL A 95 -2.33 -4.16 10.57
N LYS A 96 -1.07 -4.55 10.80
CA LYS A 96 -0.63 -5.08 12.10
C LYS A 96 -0.17 -4.00 13.07
N ASP A 97 0.33 -2.88 12.57
CA ASP A 97 0.95 -1.84 13.40
C ASP A 97 0.12 -0.54 13.33
N TYR A 98 -0.12 0.00 12.14
CA TYR A 98 -0.76 1.31 11.99
C TYR A 98 -2.26 1.30 12.34
N TRP A 99 -3.02 0.35 11.82
CA TRP A 99 -4.47 0.24 12.08
C TRP A 99 -4.78 0.11 13.58
N PRO A 100 -4.18 -0.82 14.34
CA PRO A 100 -4.48 -0.96 15.76
C PRO A 100 -4.08 0.27 16.59
N ALA A 101 -3.11 1.06 16.13
CA ALA A 101 -2.75 2.32 16.77
C ALA A 101 -3.80 3.43 16.53
N LYS A 102 -4.51 3.39 15.40
CA LYS A 102 -5.45 4.44 14.98
C LYS A 102 -6.92 4.09 15.14
N LEU A 103 -7.25 2.81 15.13
CA LEU A 103 -8.61 2.28 15.03
C LEU A 103 -8.82 1.14 16.02
N SER A 104 -9.95 1.20 16.73
CA SER A 104 -10.52 0.06 17.45
C SER A 104 -11.83 -0.34 16.78
N PHE A 105 -11.92 -1.58 16.29
CA PHE A 105 -13.16 -2.13 15.76
C PHE A 105 -13.90 -2.82 16.90
N GLU A 106 -15.15 -2.42 17.13
CA GLU A 106 -15.92 -2.83 18.30
C GLU A 106 -17.23 -3.51 17.92
N ASN A 107 -17.62 -4.50 18.73
CA ASN A 107 -18.95 -5.12 18.68
C ASN A 107 -20.01 -4.25 19.37
N ALA A 108 -21.25 -4.72 19.41
CA ALA A 108 -22.38 -4.01 20.03
C ALA A 108 -22.20 -3.76 21.54
N ALA A 109 -21.37 -4.53 22.23
CA ALA A 109 -21.04 -4.34 23.64
C ALA A 109 -19.90 -3.33 23.86
N GLY A 110 -19.27 -2.81 22.80
CA GLY A 110 -18.12 -1.92 22.87
C GLY A 110 -16.79 -2.64 23.10
N GLU A 111 -16.74 -3.95 22.84
CA GLU A 111 -15.52 -4.75 23.01
C GLU A 111 -14.78 -4.92 21.67
N PRO A 112 -13.44 -5.01 21.68
CA PRO A 112 -12.65 -5.24 20.46
C PRO A 112 -13.07 -6.51 19.73
N GLU A 113 -13.33 -6.41 18.43
CA GLU A 113 -13.76 -7.50 17.57
C GLU A 113 -12.99 -7.47 16.24
N LYS A 114 -12.66 -8.66 15.72
CA LYS A 114 -11.95 -8.83 14.45
C LYS A 114 -12.89 -9.30 13.34
N LYS A 115 -13.92 -10.09 13.68
CA LYS A 115 -14.84 -10.66 12.70
C LYS A 115 -15.75 -9.57 12.14
N LYS A 116 -15.65 -9.33 10.83
CA LYS A 116 -16.37 -8.26 10.13
C LYS A 116 -17.87 -8.29 10.41
N ALA A 117 -18.47 -9.47 10.51
CA ALA A 117 -19.90 -9.64 10.74
C ALA A 117 -20.36 -9.23 12.15
N ALA A 118 -19.46 -9.21 13.14
CA ALA A 118 -19.77 -8.89 14.53
C ALA A 118 -19.43 -7.45 14.93
N ILE A 119 -18.73 -6.71 14.06
CA ILE A 119 -18.37 -5.31 14.29
C ILE A 119 -19.56 -4.40 13.99
N THR A 120 -19.90 -3.52 14.93
CA THR A 120 -20.94 -2.50 14.75
C THR A 120 -20.34 -1.12 14.54
N ASP A 121 -19.19 -0.85 15.15
CA ASP A 121 -18.61 0.49 15.22
C ASP A 121 -17.09 0.46 15.07
N VAL A 122 -16.55 1.60 14.67
CA VAL A 122 -15.11 1.88 14.64
C VAL A 122 -14.83 3.11 15.47
N VAL A 123 -13.94 2.99 16.44
CA VAL A 123 -13.43 4.10 17.24
C VAL A 123 -12.14 4.61 16.60
N ILE A 124 -12.14 5.88 16.25
CA ILE A 124 -10.95 6.62 15.80
C ILE A 124 -10.20 7.06 17.06
N CYS A 125 -9.15 6.32 17.42
CA CYS A 125 -8.49 6.37 18.72
C CYS A 125 -7.99 7.79 19.07
N ASP A 126 -7.28 8.44 18.14
CA ASP A 126 -6.69 9.77 18.33
C ASP A 126 -7.71 10.86 18.71
N ARG A 127 -8.99 10.65 18.35
CA ARG A 127 -10.08 11.62 18.56
C ARG A 127 -11.16 11.11 19.52
N GLY A 128 -11.07 9.86 19.98
CA GLY A 128 -12.13 9.18 20.74
C GLY A 128 -13.48 9.14 20.02
N LYS A 129 -13.48 9.25 18.68
CA LYS A 129 -14.72 9.36 17.89
C LYS A 129 -15.21 7.98 17.46
N LYS A 130 -16.41 7.60 17.90
CA LYS A 130 -17.10 6.38 17.48
C LYS A 130 -17.92 6.62 16.22
N VAL A 131 -17.76 5.76 15.21
CA VAL A 131 -18.42 5.84 13.90
C VAL A 131 -19.04 4.48 13.59
N PRO A 132 -20.32 4.39 13.20
CA PRO A 132 -20.91 3.14 12.76
C PRO A 132 -20.13 2.52 11.61
N LEU A 133 -19.92 1.20 11.61
CA LEU A 133 -19.19 0.49 10.57
C LEU A 133 -19.77 0.75 9.17
N SER A 134 -21.10 0.92 9.09
CA SER A 134 -21.84 1.24 7.86
C SER A 134 -21.46 2.61 7.27
N GLU A 135 -20.98 3.56 8.08
CA GLU A 135 -20.50 4.86 7.63
C GLU A 135 -18.98 4.92 7.49
N PHE A 136 -18.24 4.08 8.21
CA PHE A 136 -16.79 4.20 8.33
C PHE A 136 -16.07 4.04 6.97
N PHE A 137 -16.42 3.02 6.18
CA PHE A 137 -15.84 2.77 4.86
C PHE A 137 -16.54 3.59 3.76
N THR A 138 -16.63 4.90 3.92
CA THR A 138 -17.25 5.81 2.95
C THR A 138 -16.35 7.02 2.66
N ARG A 139 -16.74 7.84 1.67
CA ARG A 139 -16.09 9.12 1.35
C ARG A 139 -16.16 10.12 2.51
N LYS A 140 -17.08 9.94 3.46
CA LYS A 140 -17.15 10.79 4.66
C LYS A 140 -15.96 10.53 5.59
N TYR A 141 -15.46 9.29 5.66
CA TYR A 141 -14.43 8.85 6.59
C TYR A 141 -13.27 8.17 5.84
N TYR A 142 -13.12 6.85 5.97
CA TYR A 142 -11.91 6.11 5.60
C TYR A 142 -11.49 6.32 4.14
N TYR A 143 -12.39 6.11 3.18
CA TYR A 143 -12.05 6.30 1.75
C TYR A 143 -11.90 7.77 1.35
N GLY A 144 -12.61 8.67 2.04
CA GLY A 144 -12.46 10.10 1.81
C GLY A 144 -11.08 10.62 2.20
N ASP A 145 -10.52 10.07 3.27
CA ASP A 145 -9.18 10.45 3.72
C ASP A 145 -8.12 10.09 2.70
N TYR A 146 -8.20 8.92 2.04
CA TYR A 146 -7.28 8.60 0.95
C TYR A 146 -7.40 9.58 -0.22
N THR A 147 -8.63 9.97 -0.62
CA THR A 147 -8.79 10.98 -1.67
C THR A 147 -8.10 12.30 -1.30
N ARG A 148 -8.22 12.73 -0.05
CA ARG A 148 -7.60 13.97 0.45
C ARG A 148 -6.08 13.84 0.61
N SER A 149 -5.60 12.76 1.21
CA SER A 149 -4.18 12.54 1.48
C SER A 149 -3.40 12.29 0.20
N ASN A 150 -4.00 11.63 -0.81
CA ASN A 150 -3.35 11.39 -2.10
C ASN A 150 -2.87 12.70 -2.71
N GLY A 151 -3.69 13.76 -2.69
CA GLY A 151 -3.29 15.07 -3.22
C GLY A 151 -2.07 15.65 -2.50
N TRP A 152 -2.01 15.53 -1.17
CA TRP A 152 -0.85 15.97 -0.39
C TRP A 152 0.40 15.15 -0.74
N PHE A 153 0.32 13.82 -0.72
CA PHE A 153 1.45 12.93 -1.02
C PHE A 153 1.97 13.13 -2.44
N ILE A 154 1.08 13.23 -3.44
CA ILE A 154 1.46 13.46 -4.83
C ILE A 154 2.28 14.75 -4.97
N ARG A 155 1.86 15.85 -4.32
CA ARG A 155 2.59 17.12 -4.39
C ARG A 155 3.87 17.11 -3.57
N HIS A 156 3.82 16.56 -2.35
CA HIS A 156 4.94 16.55 -1.43
C HIS A 156 6.11 15.71 -1.94
N TYR A 157 5.82 14.50 -2.42
CA TYR A 157 6.81 13.56 -2.95
C TYR A 157 6.97 13.65 -4.47
N GLN A 158 6.24 14.54 -5.15
CA GLN A 158 6.25 14.67 -6.61
C GLN A 158 5.95 13.34 -7.32
N ILE A 159 4.96 12.59 -6.81
CA ILE A 159 4.56 11.30 -7.39
C ILE A 159 4.12 11.50 -8.84
N ARG A 160 4.58 10.58 -9.70
CA ARG A 160 4.22 10.49 -11.12
C ARG A 160 3.77 9.07 -11.42
N THR A 161 2.93 8.92 -12.45
CA THR A 161 2.61 7.60 -12.99
C THR A 161 3.89 6.95 -13.53
N PRO A 162 4.24 5.71 -13.08
CA PRO A 162 5.36 4.97 -13.64
C PRO A 162 5.17 4.70 -15.13
N GLU A 163 6.26 4.70 -15.89
CA GLU A 163 6.22 4.27 -17.29
C GLU A 163 5.92 2.77 -17.38
N TYR A 164 5.01 2.41 -18.29
CA TYR A 164 4.76 1.00 -18.58
C TYR A 164 5.97 0.39 -19.27
N VAL A 165 6.53 -0.66 -18.67
CA VAL A 165 7.55 -1.51 -19.27
C VAL A 165 6.90 -2.84 -19.63
N ALA A 166 7.13 -3.33 -20.84
CA ALA A 166 6.58 -4.61 -21.26
C ALA A 166 7.19 -5.73 -20.42
N ILE A 167 6.38 -6.30 -19.53
CA ILE A 167 6.82 -7.36 -18.65
C ILE A 167 6.56 -8.70 -19.34
N ARG A 168 7.62 -9.40 -19.74
CA ARG A 168 7.54 -10.71 -20.39
C ARG A 168 8.00 -11.79 -19.41
N ASP A 169 7.40 -12.97 -19.52
CA ASP A 169 7.82 -14.18 -18.81
C ASP A 169 7.97 -13.99 -17.27
N ILE A 170 7.03 -13.27 -16.65
CA ILE A 170 7.09 -12.99 -15.21
C ILE A 170 6.91 -14.23 -14.35
N HIS A 171 6.30 -15.30 -14.88
CA HIS A 171 5.95 -16.52 -14.13
C HIS A 171 5.27 -16.18 -12.79
N MET A 172 4.21 -15.38 -12.84
CA MET A 172 3.35 -15.03 -11.70
C MET A 172 1.91 -15.22 -12.13
N ASP A 173 1.17 -15.99 -11.34
CA ASP A 173 -0.23 -16.33 -11.63
C ASP A 173 -1.21 -15.44 -10.83
N GLU A 174 -0.69 -14.69 -9.86
CA GLU A 174 -1.46 -13.97 -8.85
C GLU A 174 -1.97 -12.60 -9.32
N VAL A 175 -1.38 -12.04 -10.39
CA VAL A 175 -1.63 -10.68 -10.86
C VAL A 175 -2.14 -10.67 -12.29
N GLU A 176 -2.96 -9.67 -12.63
CA GLU A 176 -3.47 -9.49 -13.99
C GLU A 176 -2.68 -8.38 -14.68
N LEU A 177 -1.77 -8.76 -15.57
CA LEU A 177 -0.94 -7.80 -16.30
C LEU A 177 -1.76 -6.92 -17.26
N GLU A 178 -2.88 -7.42 -17.75
CA GLU A 178 -3.78 -6.67 -18.64
C GLU A 178 -4.40 -5.46 -17.92
N ASP A 179 -4.61 -5.58 -16.60
CA ASP A 179 -5.23 -4.55 -15.76
C ASP A 179 -4.23 -3.48 -15.28
N VAL A 180 -2.92 -3.71 -15.42
CA VAL A 180 -1.88 -2.73 -15.07
C VAL A 180 -2.09 -1.42 -15.83
N LYS A 181 -2.52 -1.49 -17.10
CA LYS A 181 -2.79 -0.28 -17.89
C LYS A 181 -3.92 0.55 -17.29
N GLY A 182 -5.02 -0.10 -16.90
CA GLY A 182 -6.15 0.57 -16.26
C GLY A 182 -5.76 1.21 -14.92
N LEU A 183 -4.93 0.52 -14.13
CA LEU A 183 -4.37 1.08 -12.90
C LEU A 183 -3.52 2.33 -13.16
N LEU A 184 -2.65 2.30 -14.18
CA LEU A 184 -1.81 3.46 -14.54
C LEU A 184 -2.65 4.63 -15.08
N GLU A 185 -3.75 4.37 -15.78
CA GLU A 185 -4.71 5.40 -16.20
C GLU A 185 -5.38 6.07 -14.99
N GLU A 186 -5.83 5.28 -14.00
CA GLU A 186 -6.39 5.79 -12.75
C GLU A 186 -5.37 6.65 -11.99
N LEU A 187 -4.14 6.17 -11.86
CA LEU A 187 -3.06 6.91 -11.21
C LEU A 187 -2.72 8.22 -11.94
N THR A 188 -2.74 8.21 -13.27
CA THR A 188 -2.54 9.41 -14.10
C THR A 188 -3.63 10.43 -13.84
N TRP A 189 -4.89 9.98 -13.77
CA TRP A 189 -6.01 10.83 -13.40
C TRP A 189 -5.83 11.41 -11.98
N LEU A 190 -5.44 10.60 -11.00
CA LEU A 190 -5.18 11.07 -9.62
C LEU A 190 -4.08 12.12 -9.57
N CYS A 191 -2.96 11.90 -10.27
CA CYS A 191 -1.85 12.86 -10.33
C CYS A 191 -2.31 14.20 -10.92
N ARG A 192 -3.06 14.16 -12.02
CA ARG A 192 -3.63 15.36 -12.64
C ARG A 192 -4.60 16.09 -11.70
N MET A 193 -5.49 15.37 -11.03
CA MET A 193 -6.45 15.97 -10.09
C MET A 193 -5.75 16.62 -8.89
N ALA A 194 -4.66 16.02 -8.40
CA ALA A 194 -3.87 16.57 -7.30
C ALA A 194 -3.20 17.91 -7.67
N GLU A 195 -2.81 18.08 -8.93
CA GLU A 195 -2.26 19.34 -9.46
C GLU A 195 -3.37 20.40 -9.63
N GLU A 196 -4.52 20.01 -10.18
CA GLU A 196 -5.66 20.92 -10.42
C GLU A 196 -6.33 21.41 -9.12
N HIS A 197 -6.34 20.58 -8.06
CA HIS A 197 -7.02 20.86 -6.79
C HIS A 197 -6.04 21.17 -5.64
N ALA A 198 -4.90 21.79 -5.94
CA ALA A 198 -3.79 22.04 -5.01
C ALA A 198 -4.10 22.92 -3.77
N GLY A 199 -5.37 23.24 -3.47
CA GLY A 199 -5.80 24.10 -2.36
C GLY A 199 -6.94 23.55 -1.48
N SER A 200 -7.40 22.32 -1.67
CA SER A 200 -8.34 21.69 -0.72
C SER A 200 -7.57 21.32 0.57
N ASN A 201 -7.77 22.10 1.63
CA ASN A 201 -7.28 21.82 2.98
C ASN A 201 -8.33 21.09 3.82
N ASP A 202 -9.16 20.26 3.18
CA ASP A 202 -10.19 19.51 3.91
C ASP A 202 -9.51 18.61 4.94
N PRO A 203 -9.86 18.73 6.23
CA PRO A 203 -9.22 17.94 7.26
C PRO A 203 -9.54 16.45 7.08
N LEU A 204 -8.52 15.62 7.25
CA LEU A 204 -8.67 14.18 7.38
C LEU A 204 -9.55 13.86 8.60
N GLN A 205 -10.47 12.92 8.41
CA GLN A 205 -11.51 12.58 9.39
C GLN A 205 -11.12 11.41 10.29
N VAL A 206 -10.33 10.48 9.76
CA VAL A 206 -9.88 9.25 10.39
C VAL A 206 -8.39 9.34 10.73
N PHE A 207 -7.57 9.79 9.78
CA PHE A 207 -6.13 9.83 9.92
C PHE A 207 -5.60 11.24 10.17
N ASP A 208 -4.30 11.31 10.46
CA ASP A 208 -3.51 12.53 10.47
C ASP A 208 -2.42 12.40 9.40
N ILE A 209 -2.19 13.48 8.63
CA ILE A 209 -1.28 13.42 7.49
C ILE A 209 0.17 13.23 7.94
N SER A 210 0.59 13.90 9.01
CA SER A 210 1.94 13.76 9.57
C SER A 210 2.14 12.37 10.16
N SER A 211 1.11 11.79 10.77
CA SER A 211 1.17 10.41 11.25
C SER A 211 1.26 9.38 10.12
N LEU A 212 0.57 9.57 9.00
CA LEU A 212 0.68 8.70 7.82
C LEU A 212 2.07 8.82 7.19
N ASP A 213 2.58 10.04 7.09
CA ASP A 213 3.90 10.36 6.54
C ASP A 213 5.03 9.73 7.37
N ALA A 214 5.00 9.91 8.69
CA ALA A 214 5.94 9.26 9.60
C ALA A 214 5.89 7.73 9.50
N PHE A 215 4.68 7.15 9.41
CA PHE A 215 4.52 5.71 9.24
C PHE A 215 5.17 5.18 7.95
N LEU A 216 5.06 5.91 6.83
CA LEU A 216 5.70 5.53 5.57
C LEU A 216 7.22 5.59 5.68
N HIS A 217 7.77 6.62 6.32
CA HIS A 217 9.21 6.73 6.59
C HIS A 217 9.72 5.60 7.48
N ASP A 218 9.03 5.30 8.57
CA ASP A 218 9.42 4.24 9.50
C ASP A 218 9.36 2.85 8.85
N THR A 219 8.34 2.60 8.03
CA THR A 219 8.19 1.32 7.32
C THR A 219 9.27 1.15 6.25
N ALA A 220 9.54 2.19 5.46
CA ALA A 220 10.63 2.18 4.48
C ALA A 220 12.00 1.96 5.14
N GLU A 221 12.26 2.62 6.28
CA GLU A 221 13.49 2.44 7.07
C GLU A 221 13.63 1.00 7.58
N LYS A 222 12.54 0.43 8.09
CA LYS A 222 12.53 -0.95 8.59
C LYS A 222 12.75 -1.95 7.46
N PHE A 223 12.05 -1.79 6.34
CA PHE A 223 12.24 -2.61 5.15
C PHE A 223 13.68 -2.56 4.65
N TRP A 224 14.27 -1.36 4.58
CA TRP A 224 15.66 -1.17 4.19
C TRP A 224 16.63 -1.94 5.09
N LYS A 225 16.47 -1.83 6.41
CA LYS A 225 17.34 -2.53 7.38
C LYS A 225 17.24 -4.05 7.26
N GLU A 226 16.03 -4.57 7.07
CA GLU A 226 15.78 -6.01 6.98
C GLU A 226 16.24 -6.61 5.64
N ASN A 227 16.29 -5.79 4.57
CA ASN A 227 16.59 -6.23 3.21
C ASN A 227 17.83 -5.57 2.60
N SER A 228 18.73 -5.01 3.41
CA SER A 228 19.87 -4.21 2.91
C SER A 228 20.73 -4.94 1.88
N ARG A 229 20.92 -6.26 2.07
CA ARG A 229 21.66 -7.12 1.12
C ARG A 229 21.05 -7.15 -0.29
N LEU A 230 19.72 -7.02 -0.40
CA LEU A 230 19.00 -6.98 -1.67
C LEU A 230 18.92 -5.58 -2.27
N LEU A 231 19.21 -4.54 -1.49
CA LEU A 231 19.02 -3.13 -1.86
C LEU A 231 20.34 -2.39 -2.12
N GLU A 232 21.45 -2.95 -1.66
CA GLU A 232 22.79 -2.41 -1.91
C GLU A 232 23.21 -2.63 -3.38
N PRO A 233 23.75 -1.58 -4.05
CA PRO A 233 24.06 -1.63 -5.49
C PRO A 233 24.99 -2.77 -5.93
N GLU A 234 25.84 -3.26 -5.03
CA GLU A 234 26.86 -4.27 -5.30
C GLU A 234 26.29 -5.69 -5.44
N ASN A 235 25.06 -5.92 -5.00
CA ASN A 235 24.47 -7.26 -4.84
C ASN A 235 23.33 -7.58 -5.82
N ILE A 236 22.90 -6.62 -6.65
CA ILE A 236 21.76 -6.78 -7.56
C ILE A 236 22.29 -6.85 -9.00
N LYS A 237 22.07 -7.99 -9.67
CA LYS A 237 22.45 -8.16 -11.09
C LYS A 237 21.81 -7.06 -11.94
N ALA A 238 22.62 -6.49 -12.83
CA ALA A 238 22.21 -5.46 -13.77
C ALA A 238 21.15 -5.98 -14.75
#